data_AF-A0A926L273-F1
#
_entry.id   AF-A0A926L273-F1
#
_cell.length_a   1.000
_cell.length_b   1.000
_cell.length_c   1.000
_cell.angle_alpha   90.00
_cell.angle_beta   90.00
_cell.angle_gamma   90.00
#
_symmetry.space_group_name_H-M   'P 1'
#
loop_
_entity.id
_entity.type
_entity.pdbx_description
1 polymer ?
#
loop_
_entity_poly.entity_id
_entity_poly.type
_entity_poly.pdbx_seq_one_letter_code
_entity_poly.pdbx_strand_id
1 'polypeptide(L)' 'MGDVGDLAKQVLVQEGARSGRPDSQAALEHELADCLWSVLILAHRYGIDLESAFVRTMGELEKTISARLDP' A
#
# COMPACT_ATOMS: atom_id res chain seq x y z
N MET A 1 6.94 15.17 1.76
CA MET A 1 5.81 14.32 2.19
C MET A 1 5.60 13.38 1.03
N GLY A 2 6.14 12.17 1.14
CA GLY A 2 6.01 11.16 0.10
C GLY A 2 4.55 10.76 0.01
N ASP A 3 3.94 10.99 -1.15
CA ASP A 3 2.58 10.56 -1.43
C ASP A 3 2.59 9.18 -2.11
N VAL A 4 1.41 8.65 -2.42
CA VAL A 4 1.27 7.39 -3.17
C VAL A 4 1.99 7.46 -4.53
N GLY A 5 2.15 8.66 -5.10
CA GLY A 5 2.86 8.90 -6.35
C GLY A 5 4.38 8.74 -6.21
N ASP A 6 4.97 9.14 -5.09
CA ASP A 6 6.40 8.90 -4.80
C ASP A 6 6.68 7.42 -4.52
N LEU A 7 5.80 6.73 -3.77
CA LEU A 7 5.84 5.27 -3.63
C LEU A 7 5.78 4.56 -4.99
N ALA A 8 4.86 4.96 -5.88
CA ALA A 8 4.73 4.36 -7.21
C ALA A 8 6.01 4.51 -8.04
N LYS A 9 6.75 5.63 -7.90
CA LYS A 9 8.04 5.81 -8.59
C LYS A 9 9.11 4.85 -8.06
N GLN A 10 9.15 4.60 -6.75
CA GLN A 10 10.12 3.65 -6.17
C GLN A 10 9.83 2.21 -6.58
N VAL A 11 8.54 1.82 -6.66
CA VAL A 11 8.15 0.50 -7.18
C VAL A 11 8.65 0.33 -8.62
N LEU A 12 8.46 1.32 -9.50
CA LEU A 12 8.96 1.24 -10.88
C LEU A 12 10.49 1.12 -10.97
N VAL A 13 11.22 1.74 -10.03
CA VAL A 13 12.67 1.58 -9.93
C VAL A 13 13.03 0.16 -9.51
N GLN A 14 12.34 -0.38 -8.50
CA GLN A 14 12.58 -1.73 -7.98
C GLN A 14 12.28 -2.82 -9.03
N GLU A 15 11.24 -2.63 -9.84
CA GLU A 15 10.87 -3.52 -10.95
C GLU A 15 11.77 -3.36 -12.19
N GLY A 16 12.77 -2.47 -12.15
CA GLY A 16 13.67 -2.20 -13.28
C GLY A 16 13.01 -1.46 -14.46
N ALA A 17 11.75 -1.07 -14.34
CA ALA A 17 11.00 -0.32 -15.34
C ALA A 17 11.43 1.16 -15.43
N ARG A 18 12.25 1.62 -14.47
CA ARG A 18 12.82 2.97 -14.42
C ARG A 18 14.24 2.94 -13.85
N SER A 19 15.13 3.77 -14.41
CA SER A 19 16.46 3.98 -13.84
C SER A 19 16.38 4.66 -12.46
N GLY A 20 17.09 4.11 -11.48
CA GLY A 20 17.11 4.62 -10.10
C GLY A 20 18.51 4.80 -9.53
N ARG A 21 18.57 5.25 -8.27
CA ARG A 21 19.84 5.38 -7.53
C ARG A 21 20.31 4.01 -7.02
N PRO A 22 21.61 3.85 -6.73
CA PRO A 22 22.06 2.77 -5.85
C PRO A 22 21.32 2.91 -4.51
N ASP A 23 20.78 1.81 -3.98
CA ASP A 23 19.95 1.75 -2.76
C ASP A 23 18.43 2.06 -2.93
N SER A 24 17.82 1.54 -4.00
CA SER A 24 16.36 1.63 -4.23
C SER A 24 15.51 0.96 -3.16
N GLN A 25 16.05 -0.03 -2.47
CA GLN A 25 15.35 -0.80 -1.45
C GLN A 25 15.03 0.05 -0.22
N ALA A 26 16.02 0.77 0.34
CA ALA A 26 15.81 1.64 1.48
C ALA A 26 14.84 2.80 1.16
N ALA A 27 14.90 3.32 -0.07
CA ALA A 27 13.95 4.33 -0.54
C ALA A 27 12.52 3.78 -0.62
N LEU A 28 12.34 2.55 -1.12
CA LEU A 28 11.02 1.90 -1.17
C LEU A 28 10.46 1.66 0.23
N GLU A 29 11.28 1.19 1.17
CA GLU A 29 10.89 0.97 2.56
C GLU A 29 10.42 2.26 3.23
N HIS A 30 11.13 3.38 2.99
CA HIS A 30 10.76 4.68 3.50
C HIS A 30 9.40 5.15 2.95
N GLU A 31 9.20 5.08 1.63
CA GLU A 31 7.95 5.53 1.01
C GLU A 31 6.75 4.65 1.40
N LEU A 32 6.96 3.35 1.64
CA LEU A 32 5.92 2.48 2.20
C LEU A 32 5.51 2.91 3.61
N ALA A 33 6.48 3.22 4.46
CA ALA A 33 6.23 3.67 5.83
C ALA A 33 5.50 5.03 5.86
N ASP A 34 5.96 5.99 5.04
CA ASP A 34 5.35 7.33 4.94
C ASP A 34 3.92 7.27 4.38
N CYS A 35 3.68 6.42 3.37
CA CYS A 35 2.35 6.20 2.83
C CYS A 35 1.41 5.59 3.88
N LEU A 36 1.86 4.57 4.62
CA LEU A 36 1.08 3.96 5.69
C LEU A 36 0.78 4.96 6.81
N TRP A 37 1.77 5.75 7.24
CA TRP A 37 1.59 6.80 8.24
C TRP A 37 0.50 7.80 7.83
N SER A 38 0.52 8.23 6.57
CA SER A 38 -0.50 9.14 6.03
C SER A 38 -1.91 8.54 6.15
N VAL A 39 -2.08 7.25 5.83
CA VAL A 39 -3.36 6.54 5.99
C VAL A 39 -3.80 6.47 7.46
N LEU A 40 -2.87 6.15 8.38
CA LEU A 40 -3.14 6.09 9.81
C LEU A 40 -3.64 7.45 10.36
N ILE A 41 -2.98 8.54 9.98
CA ILE A 41 -3.38 9.90 10.38
C ILE A 41 -4.75 10.26 9.81
N LEU A 42 -5.04 9.92 8.55
CA LEU A 42 -6.35 10.18 7.96
C LEU A 42 -7.45 9.39 8.66
N ALA A 43 -7.21 8.10 8.95
CA ALA A 43 -8.17 7.27 9.68
C ALA A 43 -8.47 7.86 11.07
N HIS A 44 -7.43 8.25 11.81
CA HIS A 44 -7.60 8.94 13.08
C HIS A 44 -8.39 10.26 12.94
N ARG A 45 -8.03 11.08 11.94
CA ARG A 45 -8.66 12.38 11.70
C ARG A 45 -10.16 12.29 11.41
N TYR A 46 -10.58 11.24 10.71
CA TYR A 46 -11.96 11.03 10.30
C TYR A 46 -12.73 10.05 11.20
N GLY A 47 -12.13 9.56 12.29
CA GLY A 47 -12.78 8.62 13.20
C GLY A 47 -13.08 7.26 12.56
N ILE A 48 -12.26 6.84 11.60
CA ILE A 48 -12.39 5.56 10.92
C ILE A 48 -11.66 4.50 11.73
N ASP A 49 -12.38 3.44 12.11
CA ASP A 49 -11.76 2.20 12.58
C ASP A 49 -11.12 1.47 11.38
N LEU A 50 -9.85 1.77 11.14
CA LEU A 50 -9.09 1.24 10.01
C LEU A 50 -8.88 -0.27 10.09
N GLU A 51 -8.70 -0.81 11.29
CA GLU A 51 -8.46 -2.24 11.50
C GLU A 51 -9.70 -3.05 11.10
N SER A 52 -10.86 -2.71 11.66
CA SER A 52 -12.12 -3.36 11.31
C SER A 52 -12.46 -3.19 9.83
N ALA A 53 -12.18 -2.01 9.25
CA ALA A 53 -12.40 -1.76 7.84
C ALA A 53 -11.51 -2.66 6.97
N PHE A 54 -10.22 -2.77 7.29
CA PHE A 54 -9.27 -3.60 6.57
C PHE A 54 -9.65 -5.08 6.60
N VAL A 55 -9.93 -5.63 7.79
CA VAL A 55 -10.31 -7.05 7.97
C VAL A 55 -11.58 -7.37 7.18
N ARG A 56 -12.60 -6.50 7.25
CA ARG A 56 -13.84 -6.67 6.48
C ARG A 56 -13.56 -6.73 4.98
N THR A 57 -12.81 -5.76 4.46
CA THR A 57 -12.53 -5.68 3.02
C THR A 57 -11.69 -6.87 2.52
N MET A 58 -10.67 -7.30 3.27
CA MET A 58 -9.89 -8.48 2.89
C MET A 58 -10.74 -9.76 2.90
N GLY A 59 -11.61 -9.93 3.90
CA GLY A 59 -12.53 -11.07 3.94
C GLY A 59 -13.56 -11.07 2.80
N GLU A 60 -14.03 -9.91 2.36
CA GLU A 60 -14.90 -9.78 1.18
C GLU A 60 -14.16 -10.12 -0.12
N LEU A 61 -12.92 -9.67 -0.26
CA LEU A 61 -12.05 -9.99 -1.40
C LEU A 61 -11.75 -11.48 -1.47
N GLU A 62 -11.39 -12.11 -0.35
CA GLU A 62 -11.14 -13.54 -0.26
C GLU A 62 -12.36 -14.34 -0.72
N LYS A 63 -13.55 -14.04 -0.18
CA LYS A 63 -14.80 -14.68 -0.62
C LYS A 63 -15.04 -14.52 -2.12
N THR A 64 -14.80 -13.32 -2.65
CA THR A 64 -15.01 -13.02 -4.07
C THR A 64 -14.04 -13.80 -4.95
N ILE A 65 -12.78 -13.92 -4.53
CA ILE A 65 -11.74 -14.66 -5.25
C ILE A 65 -12.03 -16.15 -5.20
N SER A 66 -12.33 -16.72 -4.01
CA SER A 66 -12.67 -18.13 -3.85
C SER A 66 -13.86 -18.53 -4.72
N ALA A 67 -14.94 -17.74 -4.72
CA ALA A 67 -16.13 -18.02 -5.53
C ALA A 67 -15.87 -17.99 -7.05
N ARG A 68 -14.77 -17.38 -7.51
CA ARG A 68 -14.35 -17.38 -8.93
C ARG A 68 -13.36 -18.49 -9.26
N LEU A 69 -12.69 -19.05 -8.26
CA LEU A 69 -11.67 -20.09 -8.41
C LEU A 69 -12.24 -21.50 -8.16
N ASP A 70 -13.34 -21.61 -7.43
CA ASP A 70 -14.07 -22.86 -7.29
C ASP A 70 -14.88 -23.15 -8.59
N PRO A 71 -14.70 -24.32 -9.23
CA PRO A 71 -15.35 -24.68 -10.50
C PRO A 71 -16.85 -24.98 -10.40
#